data_AF-A0A4R9JAY6-F1
#
_entry.id   AF-A0A4R9JAY6-F1
#
_cell.length_a   1.000
_cell.length_b   1.000
_cell.length_c   1.000
_cell.angle_alpha   90.00
_cell.angle_beta   90.00
_cell.angle_gamma   90.00
#
_symmetry.space_group_name_H-M   'P 1'
#
loop_
_entity.id
_entity.type
_entity.pdbx_description
1 polymer ?
#
loop_
_entity_poly.entity_id
_entity_poly.type
_entity_poly.pdbx_seq_one_letter_code
_entity_poly.pdbx_strand_id
1 'polypeptide(L)'
;MSDIGINYDAKTQPSTINIQSSLAMSGNSVKVTIKNIGSFTLFITPTGNMAEQVVSGIAWPLAQYLSVTVVPPLIKDLIEGKEFEIFTINPSQQSVAGQTITIAPDNLNLSNFNGMLLVQGNLKVG
;
A
#
# COMPACT_ATOMS: atom_id res chain seq x y z
N MET A 1 -10.71 8.98 -13.51
CA MET A 1 -11.92 8.97 -12.68
C MET A 1 -12.65 7.69 -13.06
N SER A 2 -12.61 6.69 -12.20
CA SER A 2 -13.23 5.39 -12.49
C SER A 2 -14.65 5.42 -11.99
N ASP A 3 -15.58 5.21 -12.92
CA ASP A 3 -17.02 5.31 -12.73
C ASP A 3 -17.52 4.06 -11.98
N ILE A 4 -17.39 4.06 -10.66
CA ILE A 4 -17.91 2.98 -9.81
C ILE A 4 -19.38 3.27 -9.53
N GLY A 5 -20.24 3.10 -10.55
CA GLY A 5 -21.66 2.72 -10.51
C GLY A 5 -22.62 3.32 -9.47
N ILE A 6 -22.23 4.32 -8.68
CA ILE A 6 -23.05 4.90 -7.63
C ILE A 6 -22.62 6.36 -7.56
N ASN A 7 -23.54 7.26 -7.92
CA ASN A 7 -23.32 8.69 -8.09
C ASN A 7 -22.99 9.38 -6.74
N TYR A 8 -21.85 9.05 -6.15
CA TYR A 8 -21.35 9.59 -4.91
C TYR A 8 -19.85 9.86 -5.02
N ASP A 9 -19.43 11.03 -4.55
CA ASP A 9 -18.04 11.27 -4.18
C ASP A 9 -17.80 10.75 -2.77
N ALA A 10 -16.62 10.18 -2.52
CA ALA A 10 -16.22 9.68 -1.21
C ALA A 10 -15.00 10.43 -0.67
N LYS A 11 -15.03 10.79 0.62
CA LYS A 11 -13.94 11.47 1.33
C LYS A 11 -13.73 10.84 2.69
N THR A 12 -12.47 10.75 3.11
CA THR A 12 -12.13 10.20 4.42
C THR A 12 -11.98 11.31 5.45
N GLN A 13 -12.41 11.03 6.70
CA GLN A 13 -12.12 11.87 7.85
C GLN A 13 -11.45 11.02 8.96
N PRO A 14 -10.22 11.35 9.38
CA PRO A 14 -9.37 12.43 8.85
C PRO A 14 -9.00 12.22 7.38
N SER A 15 -8.67 13.32 6.68
CA SER A 15 -8.26 13.29 5.27
C SER A 15 -6.92 12.58 5.06
N THR A 16 -6.09 12.52 6.11
CA THR A 16 -4.87 11.74 6.16
C THR A 16 -5.08 10.55 7.10
N ILE A 17 -4.95 9.34 6.57
CA ILE A 17 -5.07 8.11 7.34
C ILE A 17 -3.67 7.66 7.75
N ASN A 18 -3.47 7.48 9.06
CA ASN A 18 -2.22 6.95 9.59
C ASN A 18 -2.14 5.46 9.31
N ILE A 19 -1.04 5.01 8.72
CA ILE A 19 -0.78 3.60 8.46
C ILE A 19 0.48 3.21 9.23
N GLN A 20 0.39 2.14 10.02
CA GLN A 20 1.54 1.51 10.64
C GLN A 20 2.01 0.38 9.74
N SER A 21 3.29 0.42 9.38
CA SER A 21 3.91 -0.59 8.54
C SER A 21 5.21 -1.10 9.16
N SER A 22 5.60 -2.32 8.79
CA SER A 22 6.91 -2.87 9.09
C SER A 22 7.66 -3.17 7.80
N LEU A 23 8.97 -3.00 7.82
CA LEU A 23 9.85 -3.36 6.72
C LEU A 23 10.65 -4.61 7.10
N ALA A 24 10.82 -5.53 6.14
CA ALA A 24 11.63 -6.73 6.32
C ALA A 24 12.33 -7.11 5.01
N MET A 25 13.47 -7.81 5.10
CA MET A 25 14.04 -8.51 3.95
C MET A 25 13.31 -9.83 3.71
N SER A 26 13.06 -10.14 2.44
CA SER A 26 12.57 -11.43 1.96
C SER A 26 13.42 -11.85 0.77
N GLY A 27 14.48 -12.62 1.01
CA GLY A 27 15.50 -12.88 0.00
C GLY A 27 16.20 -11.57 -0.39
N ASN A 28 16.14 -11.22 -1.68
CA ASN A 28 16.76 -10.01 -2.22
C ASN A 28 15.83 -8.80 -2.26
N SER A 29 14.61 -8.95 -1.74
CA SER A 29 13.58 -7.92 -1.80
C SER A 29 13.31 -7.32 -0.44
N VAL A 30 13.07 -6.01 -0.41
CA VAL A 30 12.48 -5.31 0.72
C VAL A 30 10.97 -5.42 0.61
N LYS A 31 10.35 -6.00 1.63
CA LYS A 31 8.91 -6.07 1.77
C LYS A 31 8.41 -5.07 2.81
N VAL A 32 7.26 -4.47 2.51
CA VAL A 32 6.46 -3.72 3.48
C VAL A 32 5.24 -4.55 3.85
N THR A 33 4.98 -4.67 5.15
CA THR A 33 3.74 -5.27 5.67
C THR A 33 2.91 -4.16 6.32
N ILE A 34 1.66 -4.02 5.92
CA ILE A 34 0.73 -3.12 6.61
C ILE A 34 0.28 -3.80 7.91
N LYS A 35 0.62 -3.23 9.07
CA LYS A 35 0.34 -3.80 10.39
C LYS A 35 -0.97 -3.31 10.98
N ASN A 36 -1.30 -2.05 10.72
CA ASN A 36 -2.54 -1.47 11.20
C ASN A 36 -2.87 -0.23 10.36
N ILE A 37 -4.15 -0.03 10.11
CA ILE A 37 -4.68 1.20 9.52
C ILE A 37 -5.43 1.94 10.63
N GLY A 38 -5.08 3.20 10.83
CA GLY A 38 -5.73 4.09 11.79
C GLY A 38 -7.22 4.23 11.48
N SER A 39 -8.02 4.56 12.50
CA SER A 39 -9.45 4.77 12.34
C SER A 39 -9.75 5.91 11.37
N PHE A 40 -10.68 5.69 10.45
CA PHE A 40 -11.21 6.72 9.56
C PHE A 40 -12.70 6.48 9.31
N THR A 41 -13.39 7.55 8.95
CA THR A 41 -14.79 7.52 8.49
C THR A 41 -14.84 7.86 7.01
N LEU A 42 -15.63 7.12 6.23
CA LEU A 42 -15.90 7.44 4.83
C LEU A 42 -17.21 8.24 4.74
N PHE A 43 -17.10 9.50 4.37
CA PHE A 43 -18.23 10.36 4.03
C PHE A 43 -18.49 10.28 2.54
N ILE A 44 -19.75 10.16 2.17
CA ILE A 44 -20.17 10.16 0.78
C ILE A 44 -21.11 11.32 0.50
N THR A 45 -21.00 11.92 -0.68
CA THR A 45 -21.85 13.03 -1.11
C THR A 45 -22.44 12.70 -2.46
N PRO A 46 -23.77 12.78 -2.67
CA PRO A 46 -24.38 12.58 -3.98
C PRO A 46 -23.75 13.48 -5.03
N THR A 47 -23.44 12.93 -6.19
CA THR A 47 -22.92 13.64 -7.36
C THR A 47 -23.77 13.31 -8.60
N GLY A 48 -23.42 13.88 -9.75
CA GLY A 48 -24.15 13.66 -11.00
C GLY A 48 -25.18 14.75 -11.34
N ASN A 49 -26.05 14.48 -12.31
CA ASN A 49 -27.11 15.39 -12.73
C ASN A 49 -28.23 15.51 -11.68
N MET A 50 -29.16 16.47 -11.84
CA MET A 50 -30.22 16.71 -10.84
C MET A 50 -31.08 15.46 -10.55
N ALA A 51 -31.35 14.62 -11.56
CA ALA A 51 -32.12 13.40 -11.37
C ALA A 51 -31.33 12.36 -10.56
N GLU A 52 -30.04 12.20 -10.86
CA GLU A 52 -29.12 11.31 -10.13
C GLU A 52 -28.91 11.75 -8.68
N GLN A 53 -28.80 13.05 -8.43
CA GLN A 53 -28.69 13.59 -7.08
C GLN A 53 -29.96 13.39 -6.26
N VAL A 54 -31.15 13.45 -6.86
CA VAL A 54 -32.41 13.16 -6.16
C VAL A 54 -32.51 11.69 -5.80
N VAL A 55 -32.26 10.80 -6.75
CA VAL A 55 -32.29 9.34 -6.50
C VAL A 55 -31.24 8.95 -5.46
N SER A 56 -30.03 9.48 -5.58
CA SER A 56 -28.95 9.23 -4.62
C SER A 56 -29.24 9.90 -3.27
N GLY A 57 -29.86 11.08 -3.25
CA GLY A 57 -30.28 11.76 -2.02
C GLY A 57 -31.27 10.96 -1.19
N ILE A 58 -32.18 10.21 -1.83
CA ILE A 58 -33.14 9.32 -1.15
C ILE A 58 -32.41 8.15 -0.50
N ALA A 59 -31.45 7.55 -1.19
CA ALA A 59 -30.66 6.42 -0.69
C ALA A 59 -29.50 6.87 0.23
N TRP A 60 -29.21 8.17 0.30
CA TRP A 60 -28.02 8.70 0.95
C TRP A 60 -27.89 8.31 2.43
N PRO A 61 -28.94 8.35 3.28
CA PRO A 61 -28.79 7.95 4.69
C PRO A 61 -28.34 6.49 4.85
N LEU A 62 -28.86 5.58 4.03
CA LEU A 62 -28.46 4.17 4.01
C LEU A 62 -27.04 4.01 3.49
N ALA A 63 -26.72 4.67 2.38
CA ALA A 63 -25.40 4.62 1.79
C ALA A 63 -24.34 5.19 2.74
N GLN A 64 -24.64 6.29 3.44
CA GLN A 64 -23.77 6.94 4.42
C GLN A 64 -23.60 6.09 5.69
N TYR A 65 -24.66 5.39 6.12
CA TYR A 65 -24.55 4.42 7.21
C TYR A 65 -23.58 3.29 6.85
N LEU A 66 -23.74 2.70 5.66
CA LEU A 66 -22.86 1.64 5.17
C LEU A 66 -21.41 2.14 5.00
N SER A 67 -21.23 3.35 4.48
CA SER A 67 -19.89 3.94 4.29
C SER A 67 -19.18 4.20 5.62
N VAL A 68 -19.90 4.50 6.70
CA VAL A 68 -19.29 4.72 8.04
C VAL A 68 -19.04 3.40 8.77
N THR A 69 -19.97 2.45 8.69
CA THR A 69 -19.97 1.28 9.58
C THR A 69 -19.38 0.02 8.95
N VAL A 70 -19.56 -0.17 7.65
CA VAL A 70 -19.22 -1.43 6.96
C VAL A 70 -17.96 -1.28 6.14
N VAL A 71 -17.80 -0.17 5.40
CA VAL A 71 -16.68 -0.01 4.47
C VAL A 71 -15.32 0.09 5.18
N PRO A 72 -15.13 0.88 6.26
CA PRO A 72 -13.83 1.00 6.91
C PRO A 72 -13.25 -0.32 7.46
N PRO A 73 -14.01 -1.17 8.19
CA PRO A 73 -13.47 -2.46 8.64
C PRO A 73 -13.17 -3.38 7.46
N LEU A 74 -13.97 -3.38 6.39
CA LEU A 74 -13.67 -4.18 5.20
C LEU A 74 -12.36 -3.76 4.52
N ILE A 75 -12.11 -2.46 4.38
CA ILE A 75 -10.84 -1.95 3.85
C ILE A 75 -9.68 -2.35 4.74
N LYS A 76 -9.87 -2.25 6.07
CA LYS A 76 -8.86 -2.65 7.04
C LYS A 76 -8.52 -4.13 6.90
N ASP A 77 -9.51 -5.01 6.89
CA ASP A 77 -9.32 -6.46 6.76
C ASP A 77 -8.72 -6.87 5.41
N LEU A 78 -9.00 -6.12 4.34
CA LEU A 78 -8.46 -6.40 3.01
C LEU A 78 -6.96 -6.11 2.92
N ILE A 79 -6.49 -5.06 3.59
CA ILE A 79 -5.14 -4.50 3.43
C ILE A 79 -4.21 -4.86 4.59
N GLU A 80 -4.75 -5.00 5.81
CA GLU A 80 -3.96 -5.37 6.98
C GLU A 80 -3.35 -6.78 6.82
N GLY A 81 -2.08 -6.91 7.18
CA GLY A 81 -1.30 -8.12 6.99
C GLY A 81 -0.84 -8.38 5.55
N LYS A 82 -1.25 -7.58 4.56
CA LYS A 82 -0.74 -7.72 3.19
C LYS A 82 0.72 -7.28 3.11
N GLU A 83 1.47 -8.05 2.36
CA GLU A 83 2.87 -7.78 2.03
C GLU A 83 2.97 -7.25 0.60
N PHE A 84 3.74 -6.19 0.43
CA PHE A 84 4.08 -5.64 -0.86
C PHE A 84 5.59 -5.60 -1.02
N GLU A 85 6.08 -6.04 -2.16
CA GLU A 85 7.47 -5.81 -2.54
C GLU A 85 7.62 -4.35 -2.99
N ILE A 86 8.54 -3.61 -2.36
CA ILE A 86 8.77 -2.20 -2.68
C ILE A 86 10.09 -1.98 -3.41
N PHE A 87 11.04 -2.89 -3.26
CA PHE A 87 12.36 -2.79 -3.85
C PHE A 87 13.05 -4.15 -3.91
N THR A 88 13.78 -4.41 -4.99
CA THR A 88 14.47 -5.69 -5.22
C THR A 88 15.90 -5.42 -5.67
N ILE A 89 16.85 -6.05 -4.98
CA ILE A 89 18.27 -5.95 -5.30
C ILE A 89 18.60 -7.05 -6.30
N ASN A 90 18.68 -6.65 -7.58
CA ASN A 90 19.00 -7.57 -8.66
C ASN A 90 20.51 -7.87 -8.70
N PRO A 91 20.90 -9.12 -9.01
CA PRO A 91 22.28 -9.43 -9.36
C PRO A 91 22.74 -8.59 -10.54
N SER A 92 24.04 -8.29 -10.57
CA SER A 92 24.68 -7.62 -11.70
C SER A 92 25.68 -8.56 -12.36
N GLN A 93 25.87 -8.41 -13.67
CA GLN A 93 26.89 -9.15 -14.41
C GLN A 93 27.96 -8.18 -14.91
N GLN A 94 29.21 -8.57 -14.80
CA GLN A 94 30.37 -7.80 -15.25
C GLN A 94 31.29 -8.69 -16.07
N SER A 95 31.82 -8.16 -17.17
CA SER A 95 32.84 -8.85 -17.96
C SER A 95 34.23 -8.46 -17.47
N VAL A 96 35.00 -9.42 -16.98
CA VAL A 96 36.38 -9.20 -16.51
C VAL A 96 37.26 -10.22 -17.22
N ALA A 97 38.25 -9.73 -17.97
CA ALA A 97 39.18 -10.56 -18.75
C ALA A 97 38.47 -11.57 -19.69
N GLY A 98 37.32 -11.20 -20.26
CA GLY A 98 36.55 -12.05 -21.18
C GLY A 98 35.67 -13.10 -20.51
N GLN A 99 35.61 -13.14 -19.17
CA GLN A 99 34.69 -13.99 -18.41
C GLN A 99 33.56 -13.16 -17.83
N THR A 100 32.33 -13.67 -17.89
CA THR A 100 31.16 -13.06 -17.24
C THR A 100 31.13 -13.49 -15.78
N ILE A 101 31.24 -12.51 -14.89
CA ILE A 101 31.15 -12.69 -13.44
C ILE A 101 29.78 -12.19 -12.99
N THR A 102 29.05 -13.00 -12.23
CA THR A 102 27.79 -12.61 -11.59
C THR A 102 28.06 -12.17 -10.15
N ILE A 103 27.67 -10.94 -9.83
CA ILE A 103 27.71 -10.38 -8.49
C ILE A 103 26.27 -10.35 -7.97
N ALA A 104 25.95 -11.24 -7.03
CA ALA A 104 24.64 -11.32 -6.40
C ALA A 104 24.74 -10.96 -4.92
N PRO A 105 23.77 -10.25 -4.35
CA PRO A 105 23.72 -10.05 -2.91
C PRO A 105 23.35 -11.37 -2.21
N ASP A 106 23.85 -11.54 -0.99
CA ASP A 106 23.60 -12.71 -0.14
C ASP A 106 23.47 -12.28 1.33
N ASN A 107 22.72 -13.02 2.14
CA ASN A 107 22.46 -12.72 3.57
C ASN A 107 22.08 -11.25 3.84
N LEU A 108 21.16 -10.71 3.04
CA LEU A 108 20.71 -9.33 3.19
C LEU A 108 19.86 -9.15 4.47
N ASN A 109 20.07 -8.02 5.15
CA ASN A 109 19.30 -7.60 6.31
C ASN A 109 19.02 -6.09 6.29
N LEU A 110 17.93 -5.68 6.95
CA LEU A 110 17.61 -4.29 7.20
C LEU A 110 18.16 -3.85 8.56
N SER A 111 18.68 -2.63 8.59
CA SER A 111 19.18 -1.99 9.81
C SER A 111 18.95 -0.47 9.73
N ASN A 112 19.32 0.24 10.80
CA ASN A 112 19.29 1.69 10.83
C ASN A 112 20.73 2.22 10.92
N PHE A 113 21.06 3.20 10.08
CA PHE A 113 22.31 3.94 10.17
C PHE A 113 22.01 5.43 10.09
N ASN A 114 22.31 6.17 11.16
CA ASN A 114 22.05 7.61 11.28
C ASN A 114 20.60 8.01 10.95
N GLY A 115 19.61 7.23 11.40
CA GLY A 115 18.20 7.51 11.15
C GLY A 115 17.71 7.12 9.74
N MET A 116 18.59 6.62 8.87
CA MET A 116 18.24 6.14 7.54
C MET A 116 18.12 4.61 7.52
N LEU A 117 17.26 4.10 6.65
CA LEU A 117 17.16 2.68 6.36
C LEU A 117 18.45 2.22 5.66
N LEU A 118 19.12 1.22 6.23
CA LEU A 118 20.32 0.62 5.66
C LEU A 118 20.03 -0.84 5.28
N VAL A 119 20.23 -1.17 4.01
CA VAL A 119 20.30 -2.56 3.56
C VAL A 119 21.76 -2.99 3.56
N GLN A 120 22.07 -4.08 4.24
CA GLN A 120 23.43 -4.60 4.33
C GLN A 120 23.44 -6.12 4.16
N GLY A 121 24.54 -6.67 3.67
CA GLY A 121 24.72 -8.11 3.48
C GLY A 121 26.06 -8.42 2.83
N ASN A 122 26.21 -9.67 2.40
CA ASN A 122 27.37 -10.17 1.71
C ASN A 122 27.20 -10.04 0.19
N LEU A 123 28.32 -10.08 -0.53
CA LEU A 123 28.33 -10.27 -1.98
C LEU A 123 28.81 -11.67 -2.28
N LYS A 124 28.04 -12.39 -3.09
CA LYS A 124 28.42 -13.66 -3.68
C LYS A 124 28.87 -13.42 -5.10
N VAL A 125 30.07 -13.90 -5.41
CA VAL A 125 30.67 -13.85 -6.75
C VAL A 125 30.66 -15.26 -7.31
N GLY A 126 30.12 -15.43 -8.53
CA GLY A 126 30.04 -16.72 -9.21
C GLY A 126 29.99 -16.58 -10.72
#